data_AF-A0A316XC26-F1
#
_entry.id   AF-A0A316XC26-F1
#
_cell.length_a   1.000
_cell.length_b   1.000
_cell.length_c   1.000
_cell.angle_alpha   90.00
_cell.angle_beta   90.00
_cell.angle_gamma   90.00
#
_symmetry.space_group_name_H-M   'P 1'
#
loop_
_entity.id
_entity.type
_entity.pdbx_description
1 polymer ?
#
loop_
_entity_poly.entity_id
_entity_poly.type
_entity_poly.pdbx_seq_one_letter_code
_entity_poly.pdbx_strand_id
1 'polypeptide(L)'
;MEPIHQELNNNEVTVTLALLNNNLQEMMNHCLLYKWKYEIINSYHLQLHIPKDSIHLLFYLGHKILSGINVPANHNNIPNYTNRDFTDLL
;
A
#
# COMPACT_ATOMS: atom_id res chain seq x y z
N MET A 1 -6.77 -40.92 -5.00
CA MET A 1 -6.14 -39.78 -4.32
C MET A 1 -6.18 -38.65 -5.33
N GLU A 2 -7.25 -37.85 -5.30
CA GLU A 2 -7.42 -36.74 -6.25
C GLU A 2 -6.46 -35.62 -5.85
N PRO A 3 -5.80 -34.95 -6.81
CA PRO A 3 -4.96 -33.81 -6.48
C PRO A 3 -5.86 -32.73 -5.91
N ILE A 4 -5.55 -32.30 -4.69
CA ILE A 4 -6.21 -31.15 -4.06
C ILE A 4 -5.81 -29.95 -4.92
N HIS A 5 -6.70 -29.52 -5.81
CA HIS A 5 -6.61 -28.22 -6.45
C HIS A 5 -6.76 -27.20 -5.32
N GLN A 6 -5.64 -26.84 -4.68
CA GLN A 6 -5.55 -25.55 -4.00
C GLN A 6 -5.80 -24.53 -5.11
N GLU A 7 -7.02 -24.01 -5.19
CA GLU A 7 -7.28 -22.74 -5.85
C GLU A 7 -6.37 -21.73 -5.17
N LEU A 8 -5.15 -21.60 -5.69
CA LEU A 8 -4.32 -20.43 -5.47
C LEU A 8 -5.22 -19.27 -5.88
N ASN A 9 -5.75 -18.58 -4.88
CA ASN A 9 -6.58 -17.41 -5.04
C ASN A 9 -5.68 -16.31 -5.61
N ASN A 10 -5.37 -16.45 -6.91
CA ASN A 10 -4.27 -15.82 -7.65
C ASN A 10 -4.66 -14.41 -8.09
N ASN A 11 -5.59 -13.76 -7.38
CA ASN A 11 -6.15 -12.47 -7.75
C ASN A 11 -5.33 -11.28 -7.23
N GLU A 12 -4.26 -11.53 -6.50
CA GLU A 12 -3.33 -10.50 -6.03
C GLU A 12 -2.01 -10.58 -6.81
N VAL A 13 -1.38 -9.42 -7.01
CA VAL A 13 -0.02 -9.25 -7.52
C VAL A 13 0.82 -8.64 -6.42
N THR A 14 1.99 -9.21 -6.22
CA THR A 14 3.00 -8.65 -5.32
C THR A 14 3.91 -7.71 -6.11
N VAL A 15 4.07 -6.48 -5.63
CA VAL A 15 4.96 -5.48 -6.22
C VAL A 15 5.87 -4.90 -5.15
N THR A 16 7.16 -4.79 -5.44
CA THR A 16 8.11 -4.09 -4.57
C THR A 16 8.41 -2.72 -5.16
N LEU A 17 8.21 -1.68 -4.36
CA LEU A 17 8.51 -0.29 -4.72
C LEU A 17 9.74 0.19 -3.94
N ALA A 18 10.67 0.81 -4.66
CA ALA A 18 11.77 1.57 -4.07
C ALA A 18 11.44 3.07 -4.15
N LEU A 19 11.21 3.71 -3.00
CA LEU A 19 10.73 5.08 -2.91
C LEU A 19 11.56 5.89 -1.90
N LEU A 20 11.71 7.20 -2.16
CA LEU A 20 12.22 8.15 -1.17
C LEU A 20 11.25 8.26 0.02
N ASN A 21 11.75 8.62 1.20
CA ASN A 21 10.99 8.56 2.45
C ASN A 21 9.61 9.27 2.37
N ASN A 22 9.54 10.49 1.83
CA ASN A 22 8.28 11.21 1.70
C ASN A 22 7.28 10.50 0.77
N ASN A 23 7.77 9.97 -0.35
CA ASN A 23 6.97 9.25 -1.34
C ASN A 23 6.49 7.90 -0.80
N LEU A 24 7.30 7.25 0.04
CA LEU A 24 6.98 6.00 0.72
C LEU A 24 5.84 6.22 1.70
N GLN A 25 5.88 7.28 2.50
CA GLN A 25 4.79 7.64 3.43
C GLN A 25 3.48 7.94 2.68
N GLU A 26 3.54 8.69 1.57
CA GLU A 26 2.34 8.96 0.76
C GLU A 26 1.76 7.68 0.14
N MET A 27 2.63 6.77 -0.35
CA MET A 27 2.19 5.48 -0.88
C MET A 27 1.55 4.61 0.21
N MET A 28 2.11 4.58 1.42
CA MET A 28 1.52 3.86 2.55
C MET A 28 0.11 4.38 2.89
N ASN A 29 -0.09 5.71 2.90
CA ASN A 29 -1.39 6.31 3.12
C ASN A 29 -2.42 5.86 2.06
N HIS A 30 -2.00 5.78 0.79
CA HIS A 30 -2.84 5.26 -0.27
C HIS A 30 -3.17 3.76 -0.07
N CYS A 31 -2.22 2.95 0.38
CA CYS A 31 -2.46 1.54 0.66
C CYS A 31 -3.53 1.36 1.74
N LEU A 32 -3.49 2.18 2.80
CA LEU A 32 -4.52 2.18 3.85
C LEU A 32 -5.89 2.57 3.28
N LEU A 33 -5.94 3.61 2.43
CA LEU A 33 -7.19 4.09 1.81
C LEU A 33 -7.83 3.03 0.90
N TYR A 34 -7.02 2.30 0.13
CA TYR A 34 -7.49 1.26 -0.78
C TYR A 34 -7.51 -0.14 -0.16
N LYS A 35 -7.19 -0.26 1.15
CA LYS A 35 -7.12 -1.53 1.89
C LYS A 35 -6.18 -2.56 1.25
N TRP A 36 -5.10 -2.09 0.62
CA TRP A 36 -4.05 -2.95 0.09
C TRP A 36 -3.14 -3.41 1.22
N LYS A 37 -2.79 -4.70 1.22
CA LYS A 37 -1.83 -5.22 2.21
C LYS A 37 -0.44 -4.77 1.81
N TYR A 38 0.37 -4.37 2.77
CA TYR A 38 1.74 -3.97 2.52
C TYR A 38 2.67 -4.36 3.67
N GLU A 39 3.96 -4.48 3.34
CA GLU A 39 5.03 -4.75 4.28
C GLU A 39 6.23 -3.84 3.96
N ILE A 40 6.85 -3.28 4.99
CA ILE A 40 8.07 -2.48 4.83
C ILE A 40 9.25 -3.44 4.96
N ILE A 41 9.96 -3.69 3.87
CA ILE A 41 11.14 -4.58 3.87
C ILE A 41 12.35 -3.86 4.48
N ASN A 42 12.51 -2.58 4.15
CA ASN A 42 13.55 -1.70 4.72
C ASN A 42 13.14 -0.22 4.55
N SER A 43 13.98 0.71 4.99
CA SER A 43 13.69 2.17 5.01
C SER A 43 13.26 2.79 3.67
N TYR A 44 13.48 2.11 2.54
CA TYR A 44 13.13 2.62 1.21
C TYR A 44 12.32 1.62 0.36
N HIS A 45 12.04 0.42 0.88
CA HIS A 45 11.39 -0.64 0.11
C HIS A 45 10.05 -1.02 0.73
N LEU A 46 9.00 -0.86 -0.06
CA LEU A 46 7.63 -1.21 0.29
C LEU A 46 7.17 -2.37 -0.59
N GLN A 47 6.80 -3.49 0.01
CA GLN A 47 6.12 -4.59 -0.68
C GLN A 47 4.61 -4.40 -0.58
N LEU A 48 3.93 -4.52 -1.71
CA LEU A 48 2.50 -4.31 -1.85
C LEU A 48 1.86 -5.59 -2.38
N HIS A 49 0.71 -5.95 -1.83
CA HIS A 49 -0.16 -6.99 -2.39
C HIS A 49 -1.44 -6.32 -2.89
N ILE A 50 -1.58 -6.29 -4.21
CA ILE A 50 -2.58 -5.48 -4.91
C ILE A 50 -3.48 -6.41 -5.71
N PRO A 51 -4.82 -6.26 -5.63
CA PRO A 51 -5.71 -6.97 -6.53
C PRO A 51 -5.36 -6.67 -8.00
N LYS A 52 -5.32 -7.68 -8.87
CA LYS A 52 -4.99 -7.52 -10.30
C LYS A 52 -5.78 -6.43 -10.98
N ASP A 53 -7.06 -6.33 -10.66
CA ASP A 53 -7.97 -5.34 -11.21
C ASP A 53 -7.63 -3.90 -10.80
N SER A 54 -6.80 -3.73 -9.76
CA SER A 54 -6.38 -2.44 -9.22
C SER A 54 -4.95 -2.03 -9.61
N ILE A 55 -4.28 -2.78 -10.50
CA ILE A 55 -2.92 -2.45 -10.97
C ILE A 55 -2.86 -1.07 -11.63
N HIS A 56 -3.89 -0.70 -12.39
CA HIS A 56 -3.97 0.62 -13.04
C HIS A 56 -3.91 1.77 -12.01
N LEU A 57 -4.47 1.55 -10.82
CA LEU A 57 -4.44 2.52 -9.73
C LEU A 57 -3.03 2.67 -9.18
N LEU A 58 -2.22 1.60 -9.10
CA LEU A 58 -0.82 1.69 -8.71
C LEU A 58 -0.05 2.61 -9.66
N PHE A 59 -0.24 2.47 -10.97
CA PHE A 59 0.42 3.33 -11.96
C PHE A 59 -0.02 4.79 -11.82
N TYR A 60 -1.32 5.03 -11.62
CA TYR A 60 -1.83 6.37 -11.37
C TYR A 60 -1.23 7.02 -10.11
N LEU A 61 -1.16 6.28 -9.00
CA LEU A 61 -0.59 6.75 -7.74
C LEU A 61 0.92 7.00 -7.87
N GLY A 62 1.64 6.10 -8.55
CA GLY A 62 3.05 6.30 -8.89
C GLY A 62 3.25 7.59 -9.67
N HIS A 63 2.46 7.83 -10.72
CA HIS A 63 2.52 9.08 -11.48
C HIS A 63 2.20 10.30 -10.60
N LYS A 64 1.16 10.25 -9.77
CA LYS A 64 0.76 11.34 -8.86
C LYS A 64 1.89 11.74 -7.90
N ILE A 65 2.44 10.74 -7.20
CA ILE A 65 3.50 10.93 -6.20
C ILE A 65 4.78 11.43 -6.86
N LEU A 66 5.20 10.81 -7.97
CA LEU A 66 6.46 11.15 -8.64
C LEU A 66 6.41 12.47 -9.40
N SER A 67 5.23 12.89 -9.86
CA SER A 67 5.06 14.17 -10.56
C SER A 67 4.86 15.36 -9.61
N GLY A 68 4.73 15.12 -8.29
CA GLY A 68 4.46 16.18 -7.31
C GLY A 68 3.10 16.86 -7.48
N ILE A 69 2.14 16.19 -8.14
CA ILE A 69 0.80 16.72 -8.37
C ILE A 69 -0.01 16.49 -7.08
N ASN A 70 0.11 17.42 -6.14
CA ASN A 70 -0.77 17.50 -4.99
C ASN A 70 -2.17 17.94 -5.45
N VAL A 71 -3.02 16.98 -5.82
CA VAL A 71 -4.46 17.23 -5.83
C VAL A 71 -4.86 17.37 -4.36
N PRO A 72 -5.40 18.53 -3.93
CA PRO A 72 -5.77 18.73 -2.53
C PRO A 72 -6.75 17.64 -2.12
N ALA A 73 -6.34 16.79 -1.17
CA ALA A 73 -7.25 15.87 -0.53
C ALA A 73 -8.35 16.72 0.11
N ASN A 74 -9.58 16.49 -0.30
CA ASN A 74 -10.74 17.12 0.33
C ASN A 74 -10.75 16.63 1.79
N HIS A 75 -10.31 17.50 2.71
CA HIS A 75 -9.98 17.23 4.12
C HIS A 75 -11.18 16.86 5.01
N ASN A 76 -12.26 16.33 4.44
CA ASN A 76 -13.51 16.15 5.18
C ASN A 76 -13.75 14.72 5.69
N ASN A 77 -12.93 13.71 5.36
CA ASN A 77 -13.21 12.32 5.76
C ASN A 77 -11.96 11.47 6.10
N ILE A 78 -11.02 11.98 6.92
CA ILE A 78 -9.99 11.11 7.51
C ILE A 78 -10.51 10.59 8.85
N PRO A 79 -10.81 9.29 9.03
CA PRO A 79 -11.01 8.74 10.36
C PRO A 79 -9.69 8.84 11.14
N ASN A 80 -9.73 9.54 12.27
CA ASN A 80 -8.63 9.60 13.24
C ASN A 80 -8.28 8.19 13.72
N TYR A 81 -7.24 7.60 13.16
CA TYR A 81 -6.56 6.46 13.79
C TYR A 81 -5.49 7.02 14.72
N THR A 82 -5.93 7.40 15.91
CA THR A 82 -5.07 7.75 17.04
C THR A 82 -4.11 6.60 17.32
N ASN A 83 -2.82 6.95 17.43
CA ASN A 83 -1.75 6.18 18.06
C ASN A 83 -2.26 5.11 19.04
N ARG A 84 -1.91 3.85 18.79
CA ARG A 84 -1.81 2.85 19.85
C ARG A 84 -0.34 2.57 20.10
N ASP A 85 0.01 2.76 21.36
CA ASP A 85 1.27 2.56 22.03
C ASP A 85 2.14 1.39 21.51
N PHE A 86 3.42 1.71 21.28
CA PHE A 86 4.52 0.74 21.18
C PHE A 86 5.41 0.77 22.43
N THR A 87 4.88 1.14 23.59
CA THR A 87 5.66 1.25 24.85
C THR A 87 5.50 0.07 25.80
N ASP A 88 5.26 -1.14 25.31
CA ASP A 88 5.27 -2.37 26.14
C ASP A 88 6.17 -3.47 25.54
N LEU A 89 7.39 -3.12 25.17
CA LEU A 89 8.44 -4.09 24.82
C LEU A 89 9.79 -3.64 25.42
N LEU A 90 9.86 -3.59 26.76
CA LEU A 90 11.07 -3.74 27.58
C LEU A 90 10.69 -4.20 29.00
#